data_AF-A0A7C4Y5W8-F1
#
_entry.id   AF-A0A7C4Y5W8-F1
#
_cell.length_a   1.000
_cell.length_b   1.000
_cell.length_c   1.000
_cell.angle_alpha   90.00
_cell.angle_beta   90.00
_cell.angle_gamma   90.00
#
_symmetry.space_group_name_H-M   'P 1'
#
loop_
_entity.id
_entity.type
_entity.pdbx_description
1 polymer ?
#
loop_
_entity_poly.entity_id
_entity_poly.type
_entity_poly.pdbx_seq_one_letter_code
_entity_poly.pdbx_strand_id
1 'polypeptide(L)'
;MKIRTLSGALLFAKNIIRKYFGEGTSKGTSLTKNAAILETKYSLFLVYFLENTDKTFKAHFPEIARQIMWDEGIKVSKKTVLEFLNHPNPEHKKLSVLIVLPSKDTYQISPSSLVNFCELAHLEVEDNGVFYLFPTIFLKKIEGGITQKETKTRDTLSLISQINSLEDFDAEDIEQTASFKDFDIDFLGEIVRSLRSIEERLESIEKLLKRGHYGRKNS
;
A
#
# COMPACT_ATOMS: atom_id res chain seq x y z
N MET A 1 -10.25 5.53 -25.18
CA MET A 1 -9.21 6.58 -25.21
C MET A 1 -8.31 6.42 -24.00
N LYS A 2 -7.01 6.17 -24.18
CA LYS A 2 -6.03 5.99 -23.08
C LYS A 2 -5.57 7.33 -22.53
N ILE A 3 -5.29 7.42 -21.23
CA ILE A 3 -4.68 8.61 -20.61
C ILE A 3 -3.19 8.60 -20.97
N ARG A 4 -2.67 9.73 -21.45
CA ARG A 4 -1.26 9.84 -21.89
C ARG A 4 -0.44 10.89 -21.13
N THR A 5 -1.11 11.72 -20.33
CA THR A 5 -0.48 12.87 -19.67
C THR A 5 -1.08 13.06 -18.28
N LEU A 6 -0.31 13.73 -17.40
CA LEU A 6 -0.81 14.15 -16.09
C LEU A 6 -2.08 15.02 -16.22
N SER A 7 -2.16 15.92 -17.19
CA SER A 7 -3.37 16.73 -17.42
C SER A 7 -4.59 15.87 -17.73
N GLY A 8 -4.42 14.81 -18.54
CA GLY A 8 -5.47 13.83 -18.80
C GLY A 8 -5.84 13.03 -17.54
N ALA A 9 -4.85 12.66 -16.74
CA ALA A 9 -5.05 11.97 -15.46
C ALA A 9 -5.81 12.85 -14.46
N LEU A 10 -5.54 14.16 -14.41
CA LEU A 10 -6.25 15.09 -13.54
C LEU A 10 -7.70 15.30 -13.96
N LEU A 11 -7.97 15.45 -15.26
CA LEU A 11 -9.35 15.53 -15.75
C LEU A 11 -10.14 14.28 -15.40
N PHE A 12 -9.51 13.13 -15.55
CA PHE A 12 -10.11 11.85 -15.22
C PHE A 12 -10.30 11.67 -13.71
N ALA A 13 -9.32 12.03 -12.88
CA ALA A 13 -9.41 12.01 -11.43
C ALA A 13 -10.53 12.93 -10.93
N LYS A 14 -10.71 14.13 -11.50
CA LYS A 14 -11.85 15.01 -11.20
C LYS A 14 -13.20 14.33 -11.43
N ASN A 15 -13.33 13.60 -12.54
CA ASN A 15 -14.55 12.86 -12.85
C ASN A 15 -14.78 11.69 -11.87
N ILE A 16 -13.73 10.96 -11.51
CA ILE A 16 -13.79 9.89 -10.50
C ILE A 16 -14.19 10.46 -9.15
N ILE A 17 -13.54 11.54 -8.70
CA ILE A 17 -13.83 12.19 -7.42
C ILE A 17 -15.30 12.59 -7.36
N ARG A 18 -15.81 13.23 -8.42
CA ARG A 18 -17.23 13.59 -8.52
C ARG A 18 -18.16 12.37 -8.51
N LYS A 19 -17.82 11.32 -9.26
CA LYS A 19 -18.67 10.12 -9.43
C LYS A 19 -18.74 9.25 -8.17
N TYR A 20 -17.61 9.00 -7.52
CA TYR A 20 -17.49 8.04 -6.42
C TYR A 20 -17.52 8.67 -5.03
N PHE A 21 -17.12 9.94 -4.92
CA PHE A 21 -17.09 10.66 -3.64
C PHE A 21 -18.17 11.76 -3.56
N GLY A 22 -18.81 12.10 -4.69
CA GLY A 22 -19.81 13.16 -4.73
C GLY A 22 -19.22 14.56 -4.58
N GLU A 23 -17.89 14.70 -4.75
CA GLU A 23 -17.18 15.95 -4.45
C GLU A 23 -16.80 16.71 -5.72
N GLY A 24 -16.98 18.03 -5.71
CA GLY A 24 -16.42 18.93 -6.72
C GLY A 24 -14.99 19.33 -6.36
N THR A 25 -14.08 19.30 -7.33
CA THR A 25 -12.71 19.80 -7.12
C THR A 25 -12.68 21.33 -7.20
N SER A 26 -12.17 21.99 -6.17
CA SER A 26 -12.10 23.44 -6.04
C SER A 26 -10.77 24.01 -6.56
N LYS A 27 -9.65 23.33 -6.30
CA LYS A 27 -8.30 23.77 -6.69
C LYS A 27 -7.44 22.58 -7.13
N GLY A 28 -6.42 22.86 -7.94
CA GLY A 28 -5.43 21.86 -8.35
C GLY A 28 -4.05 22.48 -8.52
N THR A 29 -3.03 21.85 -7.96
CA THR A 29 -1.65 22.33 -7.97
C THR A 29 -0.72 21.21 -8.43
N SER A 30 0.02 21.43 -9.52
CA SER A 30 1.04 20.48 -9.98
C SER A 30 2.26 20.50 -9.06
N LEU A 31 2.70 19.32 -8.60
CA LEU A 31 3.91 19.18 -7.78
C LEU A 31 5.11 18.78 -8.63
N THR A 32 4.91 17.79 -9.51
CA THR A 32 5.94 17.26 -10.39
C THR A 32 5.33 16.96 -11.77
N LYS A 33 6.15 16.48 -12.71
CA LYS A 33 5.66 16.02 -14.03
C LYS A 33 4.61 14.92 -13.96
N ASN A 34 4.61 14.13 -12.88
CA ASN A 34 3.77 12.94 -12.72
C ASN A 34 2.83 13.02 -11.51
N ALA A 35 2.86 14.10 -10.73
CA ALA A 35 2.07 14.23 -9.52
C ALA A 35 1.48 15.63 -9.34
N ALA A 36 0.25 15.70 -8.83
CA ALA A 36 -0.43 16.94 -8.50
C ALA A 36 -1.38 16.75 -7.33
N ILE A 37 -1.69 17.83 -6.62
CA ILE A 37 -2.70 17.84 -5.55
C ILE A 37 -4.00 18.37 -6.15
N LEU A 38 -5.10 17.66 -5.90
CA LEU A 38 -6.46 18.14 -6.11
C LEU A 38 -7.12 18.36 -4.75
N GLU A 39 -7.74 19.52 -4.60
CA GLU A 39 -8.47 19.88 -3.40
C GLU A 39 -9.97 19.84 -3.67
N THR A 40 -10.72 19.32 -2.71
CA THR A 40 -12.17 19.40 -2.65
C THR A 40 -12.60 20.11 -1.38
N LYS A 41 -13.91 20.13 -1.13
CA LYS A 41 -14.47 20.66 0.12
C LYS A 41 -14.04 19.83 1.33
N TYR A 42 -13.96 18.50 1.21
CA TYR A 42 -13.76 17.59 2.35
C TYR A 42 -12.42 16.85 2.33
N SER A 43 -11.73 16.85 1.19
CA SER A 43 -10.61 15.96 0.93
C SER A 43 -9.47 16.66 0.16
N LEU A 44 -8.24 16.21 0.39
CA LEU A 44 -7.08 16.49 -0.44
C LEU A 44 -6.63 15.19 -1.09
N PHE A 45 -6.43 15.22 -2.40
CA PHE A 45 -6.02 14.09 -3.20
C PHE A 45 -4.65 14.34 -3.81
N LEU A 46 -3.66 13.50 -3.49
CA LEU A 46 -2.42 13.41 -4.25
C LEU A 46 -2.66 12.51 -5.44
N VAL A 47 -2.80 13.09 -6.63
CA VAL A 47 -2.97 12.37 -7.88
C VAL A 47 -1.59 12.05 -8.46
N TYR A 48 -1.30 10.77 -8.62
CA TYR A 48 -0.12 10.25 -9.31
C TYR A 48 -0.52 9.65 -10.65
N PHE A 49 0.14 10.07 -11.72
CA PHE A 49 0.06 9.41 -13.02
C PHE A 49 1.28 8.51 -13.20
N LEU A 50 1.06 7.21 -13.30
CA LEU A 50 2.11 6.21 -13.57
C LEU A 50 1.81 5.52 -14.89
N GLU A 51 2.84 5.33 -15.73
CA GLU A 51 2.64 4.73 -17.05
C GLU A 51 2.22 3.26 -16.96
N ASN A 52 2.74 2.50 -15.99
CA ASN A 52 2.41 1.11 -15.74
C ASN A 52 2.62 0.76 -14.26
N THR A 53 2.14 -0.41 -13.86
CA THR A 53 2.62 -1.09 -12.64
C THR A 53 4.09 -1.49 -12.82
N ASP A 54 4.83 -1.44 -11.73
CA ASP A 54 6.24 -1.80 -11.69
C ASP A 54 6.39 -3.30 -11.42
N LYS A 55 6.95 -4.01 -12.40
CA LYS A 55 7.18 -5.47 -12.36
C LYS A 55 8.47 -5.86 -11.65
N THR A 56 9.26 -4.89 -11.20
CA THR A 56 10.52 -5.13 -10.48
C THR A 56 10.30 -5.37 -8.99
N PHE A 57 9.05 -5.29 -8.49
CA PHE A 57 8.72 -5.54 -7.08
C PHE A 57 9.32 -6.87 -6.58
N LYS A 58 9.12 -7.96 -7.34
CA LYS A 58 9.71 -9.27 -7.00
C LYS A 58 11.24 -9.28 -6.98
N ALA A 59 11.88 -8.52 -7.87
CA ALA A 59 13.33 -8.47 -7.95
C ALA A 59 13.93 -7.71 -6.75
N HIS A 60 13.28 -6.63 -6.31
CA HIS A 60 13.70 -5.86 -5.14
C HIS A 60 13.34 -6.54 -3.81
N PHE A 61 12.16 -7.18 -3.74
CA PHE A 61 11.64 -7.78 -2.51
C PHE A 61 11.18 -9.23 -2.72
N PRO A 62 12.10 -10.16 -3.06
CA PRO A 62 11.75 -11.52 -3.45
C PRO A 62 11.07 -12.31 -2.33
N GLU A 63 11.48 -12.09 -1.08
CA GLU A 63 10.89 -12.77 0.08
C GLU A 63 9.46 -12.31 0.34
N ILE A 64 9.23 -11.00 0.37
CA ILE A 64 7.91 -10.40 0.54
C ILE A 64 7.00 -10.83 -0.62
N ALA A 65 7.47 -10.72 -1.87
CA ALA A 65 6.73 -11.14 -3.06
C ALA A 65 6.29 -12.61 -2.99
N ARG A 66 7.16 -13.49 -2.45
CA ARG A 66 6.84 -14.90 -2.23
C ARG A 66 5.78 -15.08 -1.14
N GLN A 67 5.91 -14.37 -0.02
CA GLN A 67 4.96 -14.43 1.09
C GLN A 67 3.57 -13.95 0.68
N ILE A 68 3.49 -12.82 -0.03
CA ILE A 68 2.22 -12.24 -0.46
C ILE A 68 1.70 -12.81 -1.78
N MET A 69 2.48 -13.71 -2.42
CA MET A 69 2.20 -14.28 -3.75
C MET A 69 1.84 -13.21 -4.79
N TRP A 70 2.62 -12.12 -4.80
CA TRP A 70 2.40 -10.95 -5.65
C TRP A 70 3.71 -10.40 -6.19
N ASP A 71 3.74 -10.00 -7.47
CA ASP A 71 4.98 -9.65 -8.16
C ASP A 71 5.02 -8.20 -8.69
N GLU A 72 3.93 -7.44 -8.56
CA GLU A 72 3.80 -6.09 -9.14
C GLU A 72 3.48 -5.03 -8.08
N GLY A 73 4.05 -3.84 -8.23
CA GLY A 73 3.83 -2.71 -7.33
C GLY A 73 3.52 -1.40 -8.05
N ILE A 74 3.22 -0.36 -7.29
CA ILE A 74 3.30 1.02 -7.74
C ILE A 74 4.59 1.63 -7.20
N LYS A 75 5.35 2.30 -8.06
CA LYS A 75 6.54 3.05 -7.67
C LYS A 75 6.18 4.53 -7.53
N VAL A 76 6.29 5.06 -6.32
CA VAL A 76 5.96 6.46 -6.01
C VAL A 76 7.09 7.13 -5.23
N SER A 77 7.31 8.42 -5.48
CA SER A 77 8.39 9.17 -4.83
C SER A 77 8.12 9.32 -3.33
N LYS A 78 9.04 8.82 -2.48
CA LYS A 78 8.97 8.95 -1.01
C LYS A 78 8.86 10.42 -0.62
N LYS A 79 9.74 11.26 -1.19
CA LYS A 79 9.76 12.70 -0.98
C LYS A 79 8.39 13.33 -1.23
N THR A 80 7.77 13.05 -2.38
CA THR A 80 6.49 13.67 -2.76
C THR A 80 5.33 13.18 -1.90
N VAL A 81 5.33 11.91 -1.46
CA VAL A 81 4.31 11.40 -0.53
C VAL A 81 4.45 12.07 0.84
N LEU A 82 5.67 12.20 1.35
CA LEU A 82 5.94 12.87 2.64
C LEU A 82 5.63 14.37 2.58
N GLU A 83 5.97 15.06 1.49
CA GLU A 83 5.60 16.46 1.26
C GLU A 83 4.08 16.64 1.25
N PHE A 84 3.34 15.71 0.65
CA PHE A 84 1.87 15.72 0.68
C PHE A 84 1.30 15.47 2.08
N LEU A 85 1.87 14.51 2.82
CA LEU A 85 1.42 14.19 4.18
C LEU A 85 1.65 15.37 5.14
N ASN A 86 2.72 16.13 4.93
CA ASN A 86 3.05 17.34 5.69
C ASN A 86 2.46 18.62 5.08
N HIS A 87 1.65 18.52 4.02
CA HIS A 87 1.08 19.70 3.37
C HIS A 87 0.11 20.41 4.31
N PRO A 88 0.11 21.76 4.39
CA PRO A 88 -0.79 22.49 5.28
C PRO A 88 -2.25 22.12 5.06
N ASN A 89 -2.88 21.60 6.10
CA ASN A 89 -4.27 21.14 6.07
C ASN A 89 -5.04 21.69 7.29
N PRO A 90 -5.24 23.02 7.37
CA PRO A 90 -5.86 23.67 8.53
C PRO A 90 -7.32 23.26 8.73
N GLU A 91 -7.99 22.81 7.67
CA GLU A 91 -9.37 22.34 7.70
C GLU A 91 -9.50 20.84 8.03
N HIS A 92 -8.38 20.16 8.35
CA HIS A 92 -8.33 18.73 8.64
C HIS A 92 -9.05 17.84 7.60
N LYS A 93 -8.90 18.19 6.32
CA LYS A 93 -9.45 17.43 5.19
C LYS A 93 -8.90 16.01 5.16
N LYS A 94 -9.70 15.06 4.68
CA LYS A 94 -9.25 13.68 4.47
C LYS A 94 -8.16 13.64 3.41
N LEU A 95 -7.04 12.99 3.70
CA LEU A 95 -5.94 12.84 2.75
C LEU A 95 -6.05 11.51 2.02
N SER A 96 -5.82 11.51 0.71
CA SER A 96 -5.81 10.29 -0.08
C SER A 96 -4.82 10.38 -1.25
N VAL A 97 -4.15 9.27 -1.54
CA VAL A 97 -3.33 9.12 -2.75
C VAL A 97 -4.15 8.38 -3.80
N LEU A 98 -4.27 8.97 -4.98
CA LEU A 98 -4.94 8.40 -6.15
C LEU A 98 -3.91 8.13 -7.23
N ILE A 99 -3.65 6.86 -7.53
CA ILE A 99 -2.79 6.45 -8.64
C ILE A 99 -3.67 6.18 -9.86
N VAL A 100 -3.37 6.83 -10.97
CA VAL A 100 -4.08 6.73 -12.24
C VAL A 100 -3.15 6.13 -13.29
N LEU A 101 -3.59 5.06 -13.95
CA LEU A 101 -2.86 4.42 -15.06
C LEU A 101 -3.44 4.82 -16.43
N PRO A 102 -2.68 4.69 -17.54
CA PRO A 102 -3.17 4.88 -18.90
C PRO A 102 -4.40 4.05 -19.28
N SER A 103 -4.53 2.87 -18.68
CA SER A 103 -5.67 1.96 -18.85
C SER A 103 -6.97 2.50 -18.23
N LYS A 104 -6.88 3.58 -17.43
CA LYS A 104 -7.93 4.11 -16.53
C LYS A 104 -8.13 3.32 -15.25
N ASP A 105 -7.36 2.25 -15.02
CA ASP A 105 -7.32 1.65 -13.69
C ASP A 105 -6.86 2.72 -12.69
N THR A 106 -7.61 2.80 -11.59
CA THR A 106 -7.36 3.79 -10.54
C THR A 106 -7.28 3.08 -9.21
N TYR A 107 -6.18 3.36 -8.52
CA TYR A 107 -5.89 2.82 -7.21
C TYR A 107 -5.93 3.92 -6.15
N GLN A 108 -6.39 3.57 -4.97
CA GLN A 108 -6.49 4.47 -3.84
C GLN A 108 -5.84 3.87 -2.60
N ILE A 109 -5.13 4.72 -1.86
CA ILE A 109 -4.60 4.42 -0.54
C ILE A 109 -4.53 5.70 0.30
N SER A 110 -4.60 5.57 1.63
CA SER A 110 -4.25 6.67 2.53
C SER A 110 -2.74 6.94 2.47
N PRO A 111 -2.27 8.21 2.43
CA PRO A 111 -0.84 8.49 2.46
C PRO A 111 -0.17 7.96 3.74
N SER A 112 -0.85 7.96 4.88
CA SER A 112 -0.29 7.40 6.13
C SER A 112 -0.12 5.89 6.06
N SER A 113 -1.10 5.16 5.54
CA SER A 113 -1.01 3.71 5.35
C SER A 113 0.10 3.34 4.37
N LEU A 114 0.23 4.10 3.28
CA LEU A 114 1.31 3.91 2.31
C LEU A 114 2.69 4.08 2.96
N VAL A 115 2.90 5.18 3.68
CA VAL A 115 4.17 5.46 4.38
C VAL A 115 4.43 4.39 5.43
N ASN A 116 3.49 4.15 6.35
CA ASN A 116 3.68 3.20 7.43
C ASN A 116 4.02 1.80 6.91
N PHE A 117 3.31 1.31 5.91
CA PHE A 117 3.57 -0.02 5.37
C PHE A 117 4.93 -0.09 4.70
N CYS A 118 5.27 0.90 3.87
CA CYS A 118 6.57 0.90 3.19
C CYS A 118 7.75 1.03 4.16
N GLU A 119 7.62 1.85 5.20
CA GLU A 119 8.68 2.04 6.19
C GLU A 119 8.82 0.80 7.09
N LEU A 120 7.71 0.21 7.53
CA LEU A 120 7.71 -1.00 8.37
C LEU A 120 8.20 -2.24 7.63
N ALA A 121 7.79 -2.41 6.37
CA ALA A 121 8.20 -3.55 5.54
C ALA A 121 9.47 -3.26 4.73
N HIS A 122 10.15 -2.13 4.98
CA HIS A 122 11.36 -1.69 4.28
C HIS A 122 11.26 -1.72 2.74
N LEU A 123 10.11 -1.31 2.20
CA LEU A 123 9.80 -1.31 0.76
C LEU A 123 10.30 -0.06 0.04
N GLU A 124 11.54 0.30 0.31
CA GLU A 124 12.23 1.45 -0.29
C GLU A 124 13.23 0.98 -1.34
N VAL A 125 13.23 1.66 -2.48
CA VAL A 125 14.19 1.42 -3.56
C VAL A 125 14.88 2.72 -3.93
N GLU A 126 16.19 2.65 -4.11
CA GLU A 126 17.00 3.76 -4.61
C GLU A 126 17.11 3.67 -6.14
N ASP A 127 16.59 4.67 -6.84
CA ASP A 127 16.68 4.79 -8.30
C ASP A 127 16.70 6.27 -8.69
N ASN A 128 17.87 6.91 -8.58
CA ASN A 128 18.00 8.37 -8.76
C ASN A 128 17.08 9.18 -7.83
N GLY A 129 16.89 8.67 -6.61
CA GLY A 129 15.96 9.15 -5.60
C GLY A 129 15.43 7.97 -4.78
N VAL A 130 14.73 8.24 -3.67
CA VAL A 130 14.11 7.19 -2.84
C VAL A 130 12.64 7.06 -3.21
N PHE A 131 12.23 5.84 -3.53
CA PHE A 131 10.86 5.52 -3.93
C PHE A 131 10.28 4.44 -3.02
N TYR A 132 9.00 4.60 -2.73
CA TYR A 132 8.18 3.52 -2.21
C TYR A 132 7.73 2.63 -3.36
N LEU A 133 7.94 1.33 -3.22
CA LEU A 133 7.49 0.33 -4.18
C LEU A 133 6.42 -0.55 -3.51
N PHE A 134 5.17 -0.11 -3.62
CA PHE A 134 4.06 -0.66 -2.83
C PHE A 134 3.26 -1.71 -3.62
N PRO A 135 2.96 -2.90 -3.07
CA PRO A 135 2.25 -3.95 -3.80
C PRO A 135 0.84 -3.55 -4.24
N THR A 136 0.49 -3.78 -5.50
CA THR A 136 -0.84 -3.36 -6.01
C THR A 136 -2.01 -4.13 -5.39
N ILE A 137 -1.77 -5.34 -4.88
CA ILE A 137 -2.80 -6.15 -4.22
C ILE A 137 -3.44 -5.48 -3.01
N PHE A 138 -2.69 -4.63 -2.29
CA PHE A 138 -3.18 -3.90 -1.12
C PHE A 138 -3.85 -2.57 -1.47
N LEU A 139 -3.91 -2.22 -2.76
CA LEU A 139 -4.56 -1.00 -3.20
C LEU A 139 -6.05 -1.21 -3.42
N LYS A 140 -6.84 -0.20 -3.06
CA LYS A 140 -8.26 -0.17 -3.40
C LYS A 140 -8.43 0.21 -4.86
N LYS A 141 -9.09 -0.62 -5.65
CA LYS A 141 -9.46 -0.28 -7.02
C LYS A 141 -10.76 0.52 -7.04
N ILE A 142 -10.75 1.72 -7.60
CA ILE A 142 -11.95 2.59 -7.70
C ILE A 142 -12.74 2.31 -8.97
N GLU A 143 -12.06 2.09 -10.10
CA GLU A 143 -12.68 1.78 -11.38
C GLU A 143 -12.10 0.48 -11.97
N GLY A 144 -12.98 -0.36 -12.52
CA GLY A 144 -12.66 -1.68 -13.07
C GLY A 144 -12.90 -2.83 -12.09
N GLY A 145 -12.96 -4.05 -12.62
CA GLY A 145 -13.05 -5.26 -11.81
C GLY A 145 -11.71 -5.63 -11.18
N ILE A 146 -11.78 -6.32 -10.03
CA ILE A 146 -10.64 -7.03 -9.44
C ILE A 146 -10.29 -8.18 -10.38
N THR A 147 -9.01 -8.32 -10.73
CA THR A 147 -8.53 -9.40 -11.60
C THR A 147 -8.58 -10.74 -10.87
N GLN A 148 -8.72 -11.85 -11.61
CA GLN A 148 -8.68 -13.20 -11.01
C GLN A 148 -7.38 -13.46 -10.23
N LYS A 149 -6.26 -12.88 -10.67
CA LYS A 149 -4.97 -12.94 -9.95
C LYS A 149 -5.10 -12.24 -8.59
N GLU A 150 -5.59 -11.00 -8.56
CA GLU A 150 -5.80 -10.23 -7.32
C GLU A 150 -6.77 -10.95 -6.38
N THR A 151 -7.89 -11.47 -6.89
CA THR A 151 -8.87 -12.24 -6.10
C THR A 151 -8.23 -13.48 -5.50
N LYS A 152 -7.62 -14.34 -6.33
CA LYS A 152 -6.99 -15.58 -5.85
C LYS A 152 -5.93 -15.30 -4.80
N THR A 153 -5.10 -14.27 -5.00
CA THR A 153 -4.06 -13.93 -4.03
C THR A 153 -4.66 -13.36 -2.74
N ARG A 154 -5.69 -12.49 -2.81
CA ARG A 154 -6.38 -11.99 -1.62
C ARG A 154 -7.06 -13.10 -0.83
N ASP A 155 -7.74 -14.01 -1.52
CA ASP A 155 -8.37 -15.18 -0.90
C ASP A 155 -7.31 -16.07 -0.24
N THR A 156 -6.17 -16.27 -0.90
CA THR A 156 -5.04 -17.03 -0.32
C THR A 156 -4.49 -16.35 0.93
N LEU A 157 -4.32 -15.01 0.92
CA LEU A 157 -3.87 -14.26 2.09
C LEU A 157 -4.88 -14.31 3.24
N SER A 158 -6.18 -14.22 2.92
CA SER A 158 -7.26 -14.37 3.90
C SER A 158 -7.25 -15.76 4.51
N LEU A 159 -7.06 -16.82 3.71
CA LEU A 159 -6.97 -18.20 4.19
C LEU A 159 -5.74 -18.43 5.06
N ILE A 160 -4.58 -17.90 4.68
CA ILE A 160 -3.35 -17.97 5.49
C ILE A 160 -3.56 -17.25 6.83
N SER A 161 -4.19 -16.07 6.82
CA SER A 161 -4.54 -15.35 8.05
C SER A 161 -5.46 -16.18 8.94
N GLN A 162 -6.51 -16.78 8.36
CA GLN A 162 -7.46 -17.65 9.08
C GLN A 162 -6.78 -18.90 9.68
N ILE A 163 -5.87 -19.55 8.95
CA ILE A 163 -5.15 -20.72 9.46
C ILE A 163 -4.24 -20.33 10.63
N ASN A 164 -3.53 -19.21 10.50
CA ASN A 164 -2.62 -18.74 11.55
C ASN A 164 -3.36 -18.17 12.77
N SER A 165 -4.56 -17.59 12.58
CA SER A 165 -5.41 -17.12 13.67
C SER A 165 -6.16 -18.25 14.38
N LEU A 166 -6.30 -19.42 13.76
CA LEU A 166 -6.83 -20.63 14.40
C LEU A 166 -5.84 -21.29 15.38
N GLU A 167 -4.56 -20.91 15.39
CA GLU A 167 -3.54 -21.51 16.29
C GLU A 167 -3.41 -20.82 17.66
N ASP A 168 -3.95 -19.63 17.88
CA ASP A 168 -3.90 -18.94 19.18
C ASP A 168 -5.18 -18.10 19.41
N PHE A 169 -6.20 -18.72 20.01
CA PHE A 169 -7.44 -18.08 20.45
C PHE A 169 -7.43 -17.93 21.98
N ASP A 170 -7.21 -16.71 22.47
CA ASP A 170 -7.76 -16.22 23.74
C ASP A 170 -8.41 -14.86 23.47
N ALA A 171 -9.72 -14.78 23.74
CA ALA A 171 -10.67 -13.90 23.06
C ALA A 171 -11.12 -12.66 23.86
N GLU A 172 -10.29 -12.08 24.74
CA GLU A 172 -10.79 -11.10 25.74
C GLU A 172 -10.32 -9.63 25.64
N ASP A 173 -9.61 -9.18 24.60
CA ASP A 173 -9.14 -7.77 24.54
C ASP A 173 -9.70 -6.91 23.37
N ILE A 174 -10.75 -7.35 22.67
CA ILE A 174 -11.24 -6.71 21.42
C ILE A 174 -12.54 -5.90 21.63
N GLU A 175 -12.61 -5.03 22.64
CA GLU A 175 -13.82 -4.19 22.83
C GLU A 175 -13.64 -2.67 22.94
N GLN A 176 -12.44 -2.09 22.75
CA GLN A 176 -12.26 -0.63 23.00
C GLN A 176 -11.86 0.30 21.85
N THR A 177 -11.90 -0.11 20.57
CA THR A 177 -11.58 0.81 19.45
C THR A 177 -12.66 0.87 18.37
N ALA A 178 -13.92 0.72 18.76
CA ALA A 178 -15.07 1.00 17.90
C ALA A 178 -15.36 2.51 17.80
N SER A 179 -14.65 3.24 16.91
CA SER A 179 -15.21 4.41 16.20
C SER A 179 -14.26 5.00 15.15
N PHE A 180 -13.88 4.25 14.11
CA PHE A 180 -13.48 4.83 12.80
C PHE A 180 -13.88 3.85 11.68
N LYS A 181 -15.15 3.91 11.29
CA LYS A 181 -15.66 3.12 10.16
C LYS A 181 -15.13 3.66 8.83
N ASP A 182 -14.69 2.71 8.01
CA ASP A 182 -14.51 2.75 6.55
C ASP A 182 -13.12 3.09 6.00
N PHE A 183 -12.07 2.39 6.43
CA PHE A 183 -11.10 1.75 5.52
C PHE A 183 -10.16 0.80 6.27
N ASP A 184 -10.26 -0.52 6.00
CA ASP A 184 -9.48 -1.68 6.50
C ASP A 184 -8.13 -1.39 7.21
N ILE A 185 -8.21 -0.88 8.45
CA ILE A 185 -7.08 -0.82 9.39
C ILE A 185 -6.89 -2.21 10.03
N ASP A 186 -7.95 -3.01 10.12
CA ASP A 186 -7.90 -4.37 10.66
C ASP A 186 -7.03 -5.27 9.78
N PHE A 187 -7.15 -5.19 8.45
CA PHE A 187 -6.36 -5.99 7.52
C PHE A 187 -4.87 -5.61 7.50
N LEU A 188 -4.55 -4.31 7.49
CA LEU A 188 -3.15 -3.86 7.52
C LEU A 188 -2.51 -4.08 8.90
N GLY A 189 -3.29 -3.95 9.98
CA GLY A 189 -2.86 -4.28 11.33
C GLY A 189 -2.56 -5.77 11.49
N GLU A 190 -3.41 -6.64 10.94
CA GLU A 190 -3.18 -8.09 10.90
C GLU A 190 -1.96 -8.46 10.05
N ILE A 191 -1.77 -7.84 8.89
CA ILE A 191 -0.61 -8.11 8.03
C ILE A 191 0.69 -7.66 8.73
N VAL A 192 0.71 -6.48 9.34
CA VAL A 192 1.91 -5.98 10.06
C VAL A 192 2.23 -6.85 11.28
N ARG A 193 1.21 -7.28 12.04
CA ARG A 193 1.41 -8.22 13.16
C ARG A 193 1.90 -9.58 12.69
N SER A 194 1.37 -10.08 11.57
CA SER A 194 1.78 -11.34 10.96
C SER A 194 3.23 -11.29 10.46
N LEU A 195 3.63 -10.20 9.78
CA LEU A 195 4.99 -10.01 9.29
C LEU A 195 6.01 -9.92 10.44
N ARG A 196 5.67 -9.21 11.52
CA ARG A 196 6.51 -9.11 12.71
C ARG A 196 6.65 -10.44 13.46
N SER A 197 5.58 -11.23 13.53
CA SER A 197 5.62 -12.60 14.08
C SER A 197 6.51 -13.54 13.25
N ILE A 198 6.54 -13.34 11.91
CA ILE A 198 7.43 -14.09 11.01
C ILE A 198 8.89 -13.73 11.25
N GLU A 199 9.24 -12.45 11.44
CA GLU A 199 10.61 -12.02 11.76
C GLU A 199 11.10 -12.61 13.09
N GLU A 200 10.28 -12.56 14.14
CA GLU A 200 10.64 -13.10 15.46
C GLU A 200 10.82 -14.63 15.42
N ARG A 201 9.98 -15.35 14.64
CA ARG A 201 10.13 -16.80 14.44
C ARG A 201 11.37 -17.13 13.60
N LEU A 202 11.71 -16.36 12.57
CA LEU A 202 12.93 -16.53 11.78
C LEU A 202 14.19 -16.31 12.62
N GLU A 203 14.19 -15.30 13.49
CA GLU A 203 15.32 -15.04 14.40
C GLU A 203 15.50 -16.19 15.42
N SER A 204 14.41 -16.81 15.87
CA SER A 204 14.45 -17.99 16.74
C SER A 204 15.04 -19.21 16.05
N ILE A 205 14.68 -19.43 14.78
CA ILE A 205 15.18 -20.54 13.95
C ILE A 205 16.66 -20.32 13.64
N GLU A 206 17.09 -19.08 13.36
CA GLU A 206 18.49 -18.74 13.14
C GLU A 206 19.34 -18.99 14.40
N LYS A 207 18.83 -18.63 15.58
CA LYS A 207 19.47 -18.93 16.87
C LYS A 207 19.59 -20.43 17.14
N LEU A 208 18.60 -21.23 16.75
CA LEU A 208 18.64 -22.69 16.86
C LEU A 208 19.65 -23.32 15.90
N LEU A 209 19.71 -22.86 14.66
CA LEU A 209 20.67 -23.33 13.66
C LEU A 209 22.13 -22.97 14.02
N LYS A 210 22.37 -21.76 14.56
CA LYS A 210 23.69 -21.35 15.07
C LYS A 210 24.16 -22.18 16.27
N ARG A 211 23.24 -22.64 17.13
CA ARG A 211 23.57 -23.56 18.24
C ARG A 211 23.88 -24.99 17.77
N GLY A 212 23.27 -25.45 16.66
CA GLY A 212 23.55 -26.76 16.07
C GLY A 212 24.94 -26.91 15.45
N HIS A 213 25.61 -25.80 15.09
CA HIS A 213 26.91 -25.83 14.40
C HIS A 213 28.14 -25.85 15.33
N TYR A 214 27.97 -25.61 16.64
CA TYR A 214 29.07 -25.70 17.61
C TYR A 214 29.26 -27.10 18.24
N GLY A 215 28.38 -28.06 17.93
CA GLY A 215 28.41 -29.41 18.53
C GLY A 215 29.07 -30.52 17.69
N ARG A 216 29.59 -30.23 16.49
CA ARG A 216 30.32 -31.22 15.68
C ARG A 216 31.78 -30.81 15.49
N LYS A 217 32.61 -31.06 16.51
CA LYS A 217 34.04 -31.30 16.34
C LYS A 217 34.42 -32.57 17.08
N ASN A 218 34.71 -33.59 16.27
CA ASN A 218 35.58 -34.75 16.44
C ASN A 218 35.81 -35.34 17.84
N SER A 219 35.75 -36.69 17.83
CA SER A 219 36.33 -37.69 18.75
C SER A 219 35.42 -38.13 19.89
#